data_AF-A0A2U1KKY1-F1
#
_entry.id   AF-A0A2U1KKY1-F1
#
_cell.length_a   1.000
_cell.length_b   1.000
_cell.length_c   1.000
_cell.angle_alpha   90.00
_cell.angle_beta   90.00
_cell.angle_gamma   90.00
#
_symmetry.space_group_name_H-M   'P 1'
#
loop_
_entity.id
_entity.type
_entity.pdbx_description
1 polymer ?
#
loop_
_entity_poly.entity_id
_entity_poly.type
_entity_poly.pdbx_seq_one_letter_code
_entity_poly.pdbx_strand_id
1 'polypeptide(L)'
;MLNGEGVFRVKDARMLLNECFLPKDSTATRSIPIKINVFAWKVYLDRLPTRLNLTKRGIQVPSLLCPVCNADHEDTSHLLFSCSLANEAVCLVCRWWNLTWSPLGSYSDWLSWFNSLRLCSTTKGLLEGVFYQIMSQHKPTGEGKLDGIRLNEKQVDRIKTSESVFLVRKTS
;
A
#
# COMPACT_ATOMS: atom_id res chain seq x y z
N MET A 1 7.02 -17.85 20.04
CA MET A 1 8.36 -17.60 19.46
C MET A 1 9.18 -16.91 20.52
N LEU A 2 10.10 -17.65 21.14
CA LEU A 2 11.05 -17.18 22.15
C LEU A 2 12.44 -17.55 21.64
N ASN A 3 13.41 -16.67 21.80
CA ASN A 3 14.81 -17.04 21.54
C ASN A 3 15.25 -18.10 22.57
N GLY A 4 16.42 -18.71 22.40
CA GLY A 4 16.97 -19.70 23.35
C GLY A 4 17.06 -19.26 24.82
N GLU A 5 16.85 -17.97 25.11
CA GLU A 5 16.77 -17.38 26.45
C GLU A 5 15.34 -17.25 27.01
N GLY A 6 14.29 -17.62 26.27
CA GLY A 6 12.90 -17.49 26.74
C GLY A 6 12.36 -16.05 26.73
N VAL A 7 13.08 -15.09 26.17
CA VAL A 7 12.71 -13.66 26.17
C VAL A 7 12.24 -13.21 24.78
N PHE A 8 11.08 -12.56 24.72
CA PHE A 8 10.58 -11.92 23.50
C PHE A 8 11.22 -10.53 23.35
N ARG A 9 11.99 -10.31 22.29
CA ARG A 9 12.49 -8.98 21.94
C ARG A 9 11.90 -8.52 20.61
N VAL A 10 11.47 -7.27 20.57
CA VAL A 10 10.96 -6.61 19.35
C VAL A 10 11.99 -6.67 18.21
N LYS A 11 13.29 -6.70 18.55
CA LYS A 11 14.38 -6.89 17.58
C LYS A 11 14.26 -8.21 16.83
N ASP A 12 13.91 -9.30 17.51
CA ASP A 12 13.91 -10.64 16.92
C ASP A 12 12.66 -10.87 16.08
N ALA A 13 11.51 -10.40 16.56
CA ALA A 13 10.30 -10.32 15.73
C ALA A 13 10.54 -9.46 14.47
N ARG A 14 11.27 -8.34 14.60
CA ARG A 14 11.67 -7.51 13.46
C ARG A 14 12.62 -8.26 12.50
N MET A 15 13.58 -9.03 13.01
CA MET A 15 14.48 -9.82 12.16
C MET A 15 13.72 -10.93 11.42
N LEU A 16 12.82 -11.63 12.08
CA LEU A 16 11.98 -12.65 11.46
C LEU A 16 11.07 -12.06 10.38
N LEU A 17 10.45 -10.91 10.64
CA LEU A 17 9.70 -10.19 9.61
C LEU A 17 10.61 -9.78 8.43
N ASN A 18 11.84 -9.35 8.69
CA ASN A 18 12.77 -9.03 7.63
C ASN A 18 13.15 -10.29 6.82
N GLU A 19 13.39 -11.43 7.45
CA GLU A 19 13.74 -12.67 6.74
C GLU A 19 12.56 -13.28 5.97
N CYS A 20 11.34 -13.23 6.51
CA CYS A 20 10.16 -13.79 5.86
C CYS A 20 9.65 -12.92 4.70
N PHE A 21 9.91 -11.61 4.71
CA PHE A 21 9.29 -10.66 3.78
C PHE A 21 10.29 -9.86 2.92
N LEU A 22 11.60 -9.93 3.16
CA LEU A 22 12.60 -9.26 2.32
C LEU A 22 13.44 -10.28 1.53
N PRO A 23 13.66 -10.07 0.22
CA PRO A 23 14.64 -10.85 -0.53
C PRO A 23 16.03 -10.65 0.07
N LYS A 24 16.80 -11.74 0.24
CA LYS A 24 18.16 -11.75 0.82
C LYS A 24 19.22 -10.98 0.02
N ASP A 25 18.87 -10.42 -1.13
CA ASP A 25 19.83 -9.86 -2.07
C ASP A 25 20.14 -8.38 -1.79
N SER A 26 21.43 -8.04 -1.77
CA SER A 26 21.97 -6.87 -1.06
C SER A 26 22.07 -5.57 -1.86
N THR A 27 21.48 -5.46 -3.05
CA THR A 27 21.79 -4.31 -3.93
C THR A 27 20.62 -3.43 -4.37
N ALA A 28 19.35 -3.74 -4.05
CA ALA A 28 18.23 -2.82 -4.40
C ALA A 28 16.96 -2.93 -3.54
N THR A 29 16.84 -3.89 -2.62
CA THR A 29 15.59 -4.20 -1.90
C THR A 29 15.44 -3.50 -0.54
N ARG A 30 16.45 -2.72 -0.09
CA ARG A 30 16.37 -1.85 1.12
C ARG A 30 15.49 -0.60 0.96
N SER A 31 14.62 -0.63 -0.03
CA SER A 31 14.04 0.55 -0.66
C SER A 31 12.57 0.74 -0.26
N ILE A 32 11.89 -0.33 0.16
CA ILE A 32 10.51 -0.27 0.64
C ILE A 32 10.51 -0.20 2.17
N PRO A 33 9.95 0.86 2.79
CA PRO A 33 9.92 0.97 4.25
C PRO A 33 9.16 -0.19 4.90
N ILE A 34 9.62 -0.66 6.07
CA ILE A 34 8.99 -1.76 6.83
C ILE A 34 7.48 -1.55 7.04
N LYS A 35 7.05 -0.30 7.26
CA LYS A 35 5.63 0.05 7.40
C LYS A 35 4.78 -0.39 6.20
N ILE A 36 5.36 -0.42 4.99
CA ILE A 36 4.69 -0.81 3.75
C ILE A 36 4.56 -2.32 3.67
N ASN A 37 5.58 -3.07 4.08
CA ASN A 37 5.46 -4.53 4.20
C ASN A 37 4.41 -4.91 5.24
N VAL A 38 4.37 -4.22 6.39
CA VAL A 38 3.32 -4.42 7.40
C VAL A 38 1.94 -4.08 6.84
N PHE A 39 1.84 -3.03 6.03
CA PHE A 39 0.59 -2.67 5.36
C PHE A 39 0.15 -3.78 4.38
N ALA A 40 1.04 -4.20 3.47
CA ALA A 40 0.78 -5.29 2.53
C ALA A 40 0.39 -6.59 3.24
N TRP A 41 1.06 -6.92 4.35
CA TRP A 41 0.69 -8.06 5.19
C TRP A 41 -0.71 -7.92 5.81
N LYS A 42 -1.09 -6.73 6.28
CA LYS A 42 -2.45 -6.48 6.75
C LYS A 42 -3.49 -6.59 5.62
N VAL A 43 -3.15 -6.17 4.41
CA VAL A 43 -4.01 -6.34 3.22
C VAL A 43 -4.21 -7.83 2.93
N TYR A 44 -3.11 -8.58 2.85
CA TYR A 44 -3.14 -10.02 2.59
C TYR A 44 -4.00 -10.80 3.59
N LEU A 45 -3.99 -10.39 4.86
CA LEU A 45 -4.79 -11.02 5.91
C LEU A 45 -6.21 -10.46 6.07
N ASP A 46 -6.64 -9.50 5.23
CA ASP A 46 -7.88 -8.74 5.41
C ASP A 46 -8.01 -8.15 6.83
N ARG A 47 -6.92 -7.55 7.34
CA ARG A 47 -6.80 -7.01 8.70
C ARG A 47 -6.76 -5.50 8.77
N LEU A 48 -6.92 -4.81 7.65
CA LEU A 48 -7.08 -3.36 7.64
C LEU A 48 -8.32 -2.95 8.45
N PRO A 49 -8.29 -1.79 9.15
CA PRO A 49 -9.40 -1.32 9.97
C PRO A 49 -10.50 -0.68 9.10
N THR A 50 -10.98 -1.37 8.07
CA THR A 50 -12.12 -0.96 7.23
C THR A 50 -13.43 -1.06 8.02
N ARG A 51 -14.49 -0.32 7.63
CA ARG A 51 -15.81 -0.43 8.29
C ARG A 51 -16.27 -1.87 8.44
N LEU A 52 -16.18 -2.67 7.38
CA LEU A 52 -16.58 -4.07 7.42
C LEU A 52 -15.73 -4.90 8.40
N ASN A 53 -14.42 -4.70 8.45
CA ASN A 53 -13.55 -5.41 9.39
C ASN A 53 -13.69 -4.95 10.84
N LEU A 54 -14.05 -3.68 11.07
CA LEU A 54 -14.40 -3.16 12.40
C LEU A 54 -15.69 -3.80 12.91
N THR A 55 -16.73 -3.86 12.08
CA THR A 55 -18.01 -4.52 12.42
C THR A 55 -17.81 -6.00 12.72
N LYS A 56 -17.00 -6.72 11.92
CA LYS A 56 -16.64 -8.13 12.19
C LYS A 56 -15.96 -8.33 13.56
N ARG A 57 -15.30 -7.30 14.10
CA ARG A 57 -14.65 -7.31 15.43
C ARG A 57 -15.57 -6.85 16.56
N GLY A 58 -16.86 -6.60 16.29
CA GLY A 58 -17.82 -6.11 17.27
C GLY A 58 -17.69 -4.62 17.58
N ILE A 59 -16.90 -3.87 16.81
CA ILE A 59 -16.79 -2.41 16.96
C ILE A 59 -17.95 -1.79 16.18
N GLN A 60 -18.80 -1.03 16.88
CA GLN A 60 -19.90 -0.33 16.23
C GLN A 60 -19.38 0.80 15.35
N VAL A 61 -19.83 0.80 14.11
CA VAL A 61 -19.57 1.87 13.13
C VAL A 61 -20.89 2.51 12.70
N PRO A 62 -20.97 3.84 12.56
CA PRO A 62 -22.23 4.52 12.22
C PRO A 62 -22.78 4.17 10.84
N SER A 63 -21.90 3.81 9.90
CA SER A 63 -22.23 3.42 8.54
C SER A 63 -21.18 2.44 8.03
N LEU A 64 -21.61 1.55 7.13
CA LEU A 64 -20.70 0.66 6.38
C LEU A 64 -20.14 1.33 5.13
N LEU A 65 -20.71 2.47 4.70
CA LEU A 65 -20.26 3.18 3.52
C LEU A 65 -18.82 3.67 3.67
N CYS A 66 -18.09 3.62 2.56
CA CYS A 66 -16.77 4.18 2.41
C CYS A 66 -16.79 5.68 2.72
N PRO A 67 -16.00 6.14 3.70
CA PRO A 67 -15.99 7.55 4.10
C PRO A 67 -15.43 8.49 3.02
N VAL A 68 -14.82 7.93 1.97
CA VAL A 68 -14.18 8.68 0.88
C VAL A 68 -15.15 8.96 -0.25
N CYS A 69 -15.76 7.90 -0.80
CA CYS A 69 -16.62 8.00 -1.97
C CYS A 69 -18.11 8.03 -1.60
N ASN A 70 -18.47 7.57 -0.40
CA ASN A 70 -19.84 7.42 0.09
C ASN A 70 -20.78 6.67 -0.86
N ALA A 71 -20.22 5.81 -1.73
CA ALA A 71 -20.95 5.14 -2.81
C ALA A 71 -21.11 3.63 -2.61
N ASP A 72 -20.17 3.00 -1.89
CA ASP A 72 -20.15 1.56 -1.65
C ASP A 72 -19.63 1.26 -0.24
N HIS A 73 -19.74 0.02 0.23
CA HIS A 73 -19.23 -0.40 1.53
C HIS A 73 -17.70 -0.33 1.61
N GLU A 74 -17.16 0.07 2.76
CA GLU A 74 -15.72 0.05 3.01
C GLU A 74 -15.25 -1.36 3.39
N ASP A 75 -14.81 -2.14 2.41
CA ASP A 75 -13.91 -3.28 2.60
C ASP A 75 -12.52 -3.00 2.01
N THR A 76 -11.61 -3.97 2.19
CA THR A 76 -10.23 -3.90 1.71
C THR A 76 -10.18 -3.81 0.18
N SER A 77 -11.07 -4.50 -0.55
CA SER A 77 -11.10 -4.49 -2.01
C SER A 77 -11.54 -3.14 -2.54
N HIS A 78 -12.62 -2.58 -2.01
CA HIS A 78 -13.10 -1.27 -2.34
C HIS A 78 -12.05 -0.20 -2.03
N LEU A 79 -11.51 -0.23 -0.82
CA LEU A 79 -10.51 0.74 -0.37
C LEU A 79 -9.27 0.78 -1.28
N LEU A 80 -8.85 -0.37 -1.81
CA LEU A 80 -7.60 -0.49 -2.56
C LEU A 80 -7.74 -0.47 -4.08
N PHE A 81 -8.90 -0.83 -4.63
CA PHE A 81 -9.03 -1.05 -6.06
C PHE A 81 -10.18 -0.26 -6.68
N SER A 82 -11.39 -0.29 -6.10
CA SER A 82 -12.56 0.33 -6.73
C SER A 82 -12.98 1.70 -6.20
N CYS A 83 -12.44 2.16 -5.07
CA CYS A 83 -12.69 3.50 -4.55
C CYS A 83 -12.23 4.58 -5.55
N SER A 84 -12.93 5.70 -5.62
CA SER A 84 -12.55 6.84 -6.47
C SER A 84 -11.11 7.30 -6.23
N LEU A 85 -10.69 7.38 -4.96
CA LEU A 85 -9.33 7.75 -4.58
C LEU A 85 -8.29 6.68 -4.97
N ALA A 86 -8.64 5.40 -4.87
CA ALA A 86 -7.79 4.31 -5.34
C ALA A 86 -7.55 4.42 -6.86
N ASN A 87 -8.60 4.69 -7.62
CA ASN A 87 -8.50 4.91 -9.06
C ASN A 87 -7.62 6.11 -9.41
N GLU A 88 -7.74 7.23 -8.68
CA GLU A 88 -6.87 8.40 -8.87
C GLU A 88 -5.40 8.08 -8.59
N ALA A 89 -5.12 7.35 -7.51
CA ALA A 89 -3.78 6.90 -7.16
C ALA A 89 -3.16 6.02 -8.25
N VAL A 90 -3.91 5.02 -8.75
CA VAL A 90 -3.46 4.15 -9.85
C VAL A 90 -3.22 4.97 -11.12
N CYS A 91 -4.10 5.92 -11.46
CA CYS A 91 -3.91 6.79 -12.62
C CYS A 91 -2.61 7.59 -12.53
N LEU A 92 -2.25 8.10 -11.35
CA LEU A 92 -0.99 8.82 -11.15
C LEU A 92 0.22 7.91 -11.30
N VAL A 93 0.19 6.73 -10.69
CA VAL A 93 1.26 5.73 -10.84
C VAL A 93 1.44 5.35 -12.32
N CYS A 94 0.34 5.07 -13.03
CA CYS A 94 0.38 4.78 -14.46
C CYS A 94 0.98 5.92 -15.28
N ARG A 95 0.63 7.18 -14.97
CA ARG A 95 1.21 8.36 -15.63
C ARG A 95 2.71 8.50 -15.38
N TRP A 96 3.18 8.28 -14.15
CA TRP A 96 4.61 8.39 -13.83
C TRP A 96 5.45 7.33 -14.54
N TRP A 97 4.87 6.13 -14.73
CA TRP A 97 5.57 4.99 -15.31
C TRP A 97 5.23 4.74 -16.77
N ASN A 98 4.49 5.65 -17.43
CA ASN A 98 4.00 5.51 -18.80
C ASN A 98 3.28 4.17 -19.05
N LEU A 99 2.47 3.72 -18.09
CA LEU A 99 1.69 2.50 -18.18
C LEU A 99 0.27 2.81 -18.68
N THR A 100 -0.30 1.86 -19.41
CA THR A 100 -1.72 1.92 -19.77
C THR A 100 -2.57 1.62 -18.54
N TRP A 101 -3.43 2.59 -18.18
CA TRP A 101 -4.41 2.41 -17.11
C TRP A 101 -5.47 1.38 -17.52
N SER A 102 -5.86 0.55 -16.57
CA SER A 102 -7.02 -0.35 -16.65
C SER A 102 -7.86 -0.13 -15.38
N PRO A 103 -9.20 -0.11 -15.46
CA PRO A 103 -10.03 -0.15 -14.27
C PRO A 103 -9.71 -1.42 -13.46
N LEU A 104 -9.43 -1.27 -12.17
CA LEU A 104 -9.12 -2.37 -11.28
C LEU A 104 -10.29 -2.49 -10.30
N GLY A 105 -11.23 -3.40 -10.56
CA GLY A 105 -12.41 -3.58 -9.69
C GLY A 105 -12.10 -4.40 -8.44
N SER A 106 -11.03 -5.19 -8.49
CA SER A 106 -10.69 -6.20 -7.48
C SER A 106 -9.18 -6.43 -7.38
N TYR A 107 -8.76 -7.14 -6.33
CA TYR A 107 -7.38 -7.60 -6.20
C TYR A 107 -6.96 -8.50 -7.37
N SER A 108 -7.85 -9.38 -7.86
CA SER A 108 -7.57 -10.24 -9.01
C SER A 108 -7.33 -9.45 -10.30
N ASP A 109 -8.12 -8.39 -10.53
CA ASP A 109 -7.93 -7.52 -11.70
C ASP A 109 -6.60 -6.78 -11.61
N TRP A 110 -6.28 -6.23 -10.43
CA TRP A 110 -5.00 -5.60 -10.16
C TRP A 110 -3.83 -6.56 -10.37
N LEU A 111 -3.92 -7.78 -9.85
CA LEU A 111 -2.86 -8.78 -9.97
C LEU A 111 -2.68 -9.22 -11.43
N SER A 112 -3.77 -9.40 -12.18
CA SER A 112 -3.73 -9.72 -13.61
C SER A 112 -3.05 -8.60 -14.41
N TRP A 113 -3.46 -7.35 -14.19
CA TRP A 113 -2.85 -6.18 -14.79
C TRP A 113 -1.35 -6.08 -14.45
N PHE A 114 -1.00 -6.18 -13.17
CA PHE A 114 0.38 -6.10 -12.69
C PHE A 114 1.28 -7.20 -13.29
N ASN A 115 0.75 -8.42 -13.41
CA ASN A 115 1.45 -9.53 -14.04
C ASN A 115 1.65 -9.32 -15.54
N SER A 116 0.69 -8.69 -16.23
CA SER A 116 0.79 -8.38 -17.67
C SER A 116 1.87 -7.34 -18.01
N LEU A 117 2.29 -6.52 -17.04
CA LEU A 117 3.32 -5.49 -17.26
C LEU A 117 4.65 -6.12 -17.66
N ARG A 118 5.25 -5.65 -18.75
CA ARG A 118 6.56 -6.09 -19.24
C ARG A 118 7.69 -5.36 -18.51
N LEU A 119 7.81 -5.63 -17.22
CA LEU A 119 8.82 -5.05 -16.33
C LEU A 119 9.67 -6.17 -15.73
N CYS A 120 10.96 -5.91 -15.48
CA CYS A 120 11.79 -6.86 -14.74
C CYS A 120 11.34 -6.98 -13.28
N SER A 121 11.69 -8.08 -12.61
CA SER A 121 11.24 -8.40 -11.24
C SER A 121 11.56 -7.30 -10.23
N THR A 122 12.76 -6.72 -10.32
CA THR A 122 13.15 -5.58 -9.47
C THR A 122 12.22 -4.39 -9.66
N THR A 123 11.97 -4.00 -10.91
CA THR A 123 11.11 -2.87 -11.26
C THR A 123 9.65 -3.12 -10.89
N LYS A 124 9.15 -4.35 -11.05
CA LYS A 124 7.82 -4.75 -10.54
C LYS A 124 7.72 -4.60 -9.03
N GLY A 125 8.71 -5.08 -8.28
CA GLY A 125 8.73 -4.93 -6.82
C GLY A 125 8.71 -3.47 -6.37
N LEU A 126 9.39 -2.57 -7.11
CA LEU A 126 9.33 -1.13 -6.83
C LEU A 126 7.94 -0.55 -7.11
N LEU A 127 7.31 -0.92 -8.22
CA LEU A 127 5.96 -0.48 -8.57
C LEU A 127 4.94 -0.89 -7.50
N GLU A 128 5.00 -2.15 -7.07
CA GLU A 128 4.18 -2.69 -5.99
C GLU A 128 4.40 -1.93 -4.68
N GLY A 129 5.67 -1.68 -4.34
CA GLY A 129 6.03 -0.88 -3.16
C GLY A 129 5.49 0.54 -3.21
N VAL A 130 5.57 1.22 -4.36
CA VAL A 130 5.01 2.57 -4.57
C VAL A 130 3.50 2.55 -4.46
N PHE A 131 2.84 1.56 -5.06
CA PHE A 131 1.40 1.37 -4.95
C PHE A 131 0.96 1.25 -3.48
N TYR A 132 1.53 0.31 -2.72
CA TYR A 132 1.20 0.18 -1.29
C TYR A 132 1.61 1.40 -0.47
N GLN A 133 2.70 2.10 -0.83
CA GLN A 133 3.11 3.33 -0.15
C GLN A 133 2.07 4.44 -0.30
N ILE A 134 1.50 4.62 -1.50
CA ILE A 134 0.42 5.60 -1.75
C ILE A 134 -0.84 5.16 -1.00
N MET A 135 -1.25 3.90 -1.15
CA MET A 135 -2.47 3.39 -0.51
C MET A 135 -2.39 3.38 1.03
N SER A 136 -1.19 3.17 1.60
CA SER A 136 -0.98 3.22 3.06
C SER A 136 -1.12 4.62 3.66
N GLN A 137 -1.10 5.69 2.86
CA GLN A 137 -1.38 7.03 3.35
C GLN A 137 -2.87 7.23 3.63
N HIS A 138 -3.71 6.31 3.17
CA HIS A 138 -5.13 6.31 3.47
C HIS A 138 -5.37 5.99 4.96
N LYS A 139 -6.08 6.87 5.67
CA LYS A 139 -6.57 6.57 7.03
C LYS A 139 -8.01 6.06 6.94
N PRO A 140 -8.28 4.79 7.28
CA PRO A 140 -9.64 4.22 7.23
C PRO A 140 -10.60 4.76 8.30
N THR A 141 -10.10 5.53 9.26
CA THR A 141 -10.90 6.02 10.39
C THR A 141 -11.03 7.53 10.32
N GLY A 142 -12.25 7.99 10.02
CA GLY A 142 -12.65 9.37 9.77
C GLY A 142 -12.53 10.33 10.95
N GLU A 143 -11.30 10.62 11.37
CA GLU A 143 -11.01 11.86 12.10
C GLU A 143 -10.52 12.93 11.13
N GLY A 144 -11.43 13.86 10.79
CA GLY A 144 -11.09 15.26 10.58
C GLY A 144 -10.77 15.73 9.15
N LYS A 145 -11.82 16.30 8.53
CA LYS A 145 -11.82 17.44 7.60
C LYS A 145 -11.50 17.16 6.11
N LEU A 146 -12.63 17.06 5.41
CA LEU A 146 -12.84 17.39 4.00
C LEU A 146 -12.36 18.82 3.72
N ASP A 147 -11.25 18.93 3.01
CA ASP A 147 -11.02 19.94 1.98
C ASP A 147 -10.15 19.25 0.93
N GLY A 148 -10.59 19.30 -0.32
CA GLY A 148 -10.22 18.41 -1.41
C GLY A 148 -8.78 17.91 -1.39
N ILE A 149 -8.59 16.60 -1.19
CA ILE A 149 -7.35 15.92 -1.56
C ILE A 149 -7.46 15.60 -3.06
N ARG A 150 -7.42 16.65 -3.88
CA ARG A 150 -6.57 16.59 -5.06
C ARG A 150 -5.18 16.42 -4.46
N LEU A 151 -4.50 15.30 -4.72
CA LEU A 151 -3.12 15.10 -4.26
C LEU A 151 -2.34 16.40 -4.50
N ASN A 152 -2.05 17.12 -3.43
CA ASN A 152 -1.52 18.47 -3.58
C ASN A 152 -0.07 18.37 -4.06
N GLU A 153 0.45 19.42 -4.70
CA GLU A 153 1.83 19.43 -5.21
C GLU A 153 2.83 19.00 -4.13
N LYS A 154 2.59 19.28 -2.86
CA LYS A 154 3.47 18.87 -1.74
C LYS A 154 3.44 17.36 -1.45
N GLN A 155 2.29 16.70 -1.62
CA GLN A 155 2.16 15.24 -1.50
C GLN A 155 2.77 14.54 -2.72
N VAL A 156 2.52 15.09 -3.92
CA VAL A 156 3.17 14.65 -5.15
C VAL A 156 4.68 14.84 -5.07
N ASP A 157 5.15 15.97 -4.53
CA ASP A 157 6.57 16.25 -4.34
C ASP A 157 7.20 15.34 -3.30
N ARG A 158 6.54 15.04 -2.17
CA ARG A 158 7.04 14.02 -1.22
C ARG A 158 7.19 12.64 -1.87
N ILE A 159 6.30 12.29 -2.80
CA ILE A 159 6.37 11.03 -3.55
C ILE A 159 7.50 11.11 -4.59
N LYS A 160 7.63 12.22 -5.32
CA LYS A 160 8.75 12.49 -6.24
C LYS A 160 10.10 12.57 -5.53
N THR A 161 10.20 13.07 -4.30
CA THR A 161 11.45 13.08 -3.53
C THR A 161 11.85 11.66 -3.16
N SER A 162 10.87 10.80 -2.84
CA SER A 162 11.14 9.37 -2.64
C SER A 162 11.61 8.69 -3.93
N GLU A 163 11.06 9.08 -5.09
CA GLU A 163 11.48 8.60 -6.41
C GLU A 163 12.86 9.16 -6.85
N SER A 164 13.18 10.40 -6.49
CA SER A 164 14.47 11.06 -6.78
C SER A 164 15.61 10.41 -6.00
N VAL A 165 15.38 10.02 -4.74
CA VAL A 165 16.34 9.22 -3.95
C VAL A 165 16.58 7.85 -4.60
N PHE A 166 15.59 7.32 -5.33
CA PHE A 166 15.66 6.03 -6.00
C PHE A 166 16.33 6.06 -7.37
N LEU A 167 16.07 7.10 -8.17
CA LEU A 167 16.66 7.27 -9.50
C LEU A 167 18.10 7.79 -9.43
N VAL A 168 18.43 8.67 -8.48
CA VAL A 168 19.79 9.22 -8.30
C VAL A 168 20.80 8.12 -7.93
N ARG A 169 20.38 7.04 -7.27
CA ARG A 169 21.26 5.90 -6.94
C ARG A 169 21.52 4.93 -8.09
N LYS A 170 20.92 5.13 -9.26
CA LYS A 170 21.16 4.31 -10.46
C LYS A 170 22.17 4.93 -11.44
N THR A 171 22.60 6.16 -11.19
CA THR A 171 23.56 6.89 -12.05
C THR A 171 24.89 7.18 -11.33
N SER A 172 25.24 6.43 -10.29
CA SER A 172 26.51 6.55 -9.58
C SER A 172 27.10 5.18 -9.25
#